data_AF-B8J6U3-F1
#
_entry.id   AF-B8J6U3-F1
#
_cell.length_a   1.000
_cell.length_b   1.000
_cell.length_c   1.000
_cell.angle_alpha   90.00
_cell.angle_beta   90.00
_cell.angle_gamma   90.00
#
_symmetry.space_group_name_H-M   'P 1'
#
loop_
_entity.id
_entity.type
_entity.pdbx_description
1 polymer ?
#
loop_
_entity_poly.entity_id
_entity_poly.type
_entity_poly.pdbx_seq_one_letter_code
_entity_poly.pdbx_strand_id
1 'polypeptide(L)'
;MWTVVEPAGTARAGAMAAYVVAVAGFLWVQEVGLRLLREERRAWWAGSGRDLLNLAGLVAIAGALRLLGFSGPASLLVGGTLTLLLFGASVFMATQTDTAHPLAWAVVVGAALALPVLLFPAQVAGAFGAAADALFALPPGAAR
;
A
#
# COMPACT_ATOMS: atom_id res chain seq x y z
N MET A 1 3.00 -8.53 -18.02
CA MET A 1 2.00 -8.03 -17.04
C MET A 1 2.63 -7.12 -15.99
N TRP A 2 3.86 -7.41 -15.55
CA TRP A 2 4.59 -6.70 -14.49
C TRP A 2 5.60 -5.70 -15.07
N THR A 3 5.13 -4.53 -15.52
CA THR A 3 5.99 -3.53 -16.17
C THR A 3 5.88 -2.17 -15.51
N VAL A 4 6.95 -1.39 -15.63
CA VAL A 4 7.01 0.02 -15.25
C VAL A 4 7.52 0.81 -16.45
N VAL A 5 6.76 1.81 -16.87
CA VAL A 5 7.18 2.79 -17.90
C VAL A 5 7.25 4.15 -17.22
N GLU A 6 8.44 4.50 -16.74
CA GLU A 6 8.59 5.66 -15.88
C GLU A 6 8.31 6.97 -16.64
N PRO A 7 7.51 7.89 -16.08
CA PRO A 7 7.34 9.23 -16.64
C PRO A 7 8.67 10.00 -16.61
N ALA A 8 8.84 10.91 -17.58
CA ALA A 8 10.03 11.74 -17.73
C ALA A 8 9.79 13.20 -17.27
N GLY A 9 10.87 13.88 -16.87
CA GLY A 9 10.85 15.32 -16.58
C GLY A 9 9.88 15.71 -15.46
N THR A 10 9.09 16.76 -15.70
CA THR A 10 8.14 17.31 -14.72
C THR A 10 6.99 16.35 -14.40
N ALA A 11 6.59 15.50 -15.34
CA ALA A 11 5.59 14.47 -15.10
C ALA A 11 6.06 13.45 -14.05
N ARG A 12 7.37 13.16 -14.01
CA ARG A 12 7.97 12.32 -12.98
C ARG A 12 7.83 12.94 -11.60
N ALA A 13 8.21 14.20 -11.45
CA ALA A 13 8.10 14.91 -10.19
C ALA A 13 6.65 14.96 -9.69
N GLY A 14 5.70 15.22 -10.60
CA GLY A 14 4.27 15.19 -10.29
C GLY A 14 3.78 13.81 -9.82
N ALA A 15 4.20 12.72 -10.50
CA ALA A 15 3.84 11.36 -10.10
C ALA A 15 4.46 10.97 -8.74
N MET A 16 5.72 11.34 -8.49
CA MET A 16 6.38 11.13 -7.20
C MET A 16 5.68 11.89 -6.08
N ALA A 17 5.32 13.16 -6.31
CA ALA A 17 4.58 13.96 -5.35
C ALA A 17 3.19 13.35 -5.07
N ALA A 18 2.46 12.94 -6.11
CA ALA A 18 1.17 12.27 -5.96
C ALA A 18 1.28 10.99 -5.12
N TYR A 19 2.32 10.19 -5.34
CA TYR A 19 2.58 8.98 -4.55
C TYR A 19 2.88 9.30 -3.08
N VAL A 20 3.78 10.25 -2.81
CA VAL A 20 4.11 10.67 -1.44
C VAL A 20 2.87 11.19 -0.73
N VAL A 21 2.06 12.02 -1.39
CA VAL A 21 0.80 12.55 -0.84
C VAL A 21 -0.19 11.42 -0.57
N ALA A 22 -0.34 10.44 -1.47
CA ALA A 22 -1.23 9.31 -1.26
C ALA A 22 -0.81 8.47 -0.04
N VAL A 23 0.48 8.15 0.10
CA VAL A 23 1.02 7.39 1.23
C VAL A 23 0.88 8.16 2.54
N ALA A 24 1.29 9.43 2.56
CA ALA A 24 1.21 10.27 3.76
C ALA A 24 -0.25 10.53 4.18
N GLY A 25 -1.13 10.81 3.22
CA GLY A 25 -2.56 10.98 3.45
C GLY A 25 -3.19 9.71 4.00
N PHE A 26 -2.84 8.55 3.46
CA PHE A 26 -3.32 7.26 3.98
C PHE A 26 -2.86 7.04 5.43
N LEU A 27 -1.58 7.25 5.72
CA LEU A 27 -1.03 7.13 7.08
C LEU A 27 -1.72 8.07 8.08
N TRP A 28 -2.03 9.29 7.67
CA TRP A 28 -2.76 10.24 8.53
C TRP A 28 -4.18 9.74 8.80
N VAL A 29 -4.89 9.28 7.77
CA VAL A 29 -6.24 8.73 7.89
C VAL A 29 -6.28 7.49 8.79
N GLN A 30 -5.18 6.75 8.94
CA GLN A 30 -5.14 5.60 9.86
C GLN A 30 -5.36 5.97 11.33
N GLU A 31 -5.14 7.22 11.73
CA GLU A 31 -5.55 7.65 13.07
C GLU A 31 -7.06 7.52 13.26
N VAL A 32 -7.85 7.86 12.24
CA VAL A 32 -9.31 7.64 12.22
C VAL A 32 -9.61 6.15 12.23
N GLY A 33 -8.91 5.35 11.44
CA GLY A 33 -9.03 3.88 11.43
C GLY A 33 -8.80 3.25 12.80
N LEU A 34 -7.82 3.75 13.57
CA LEU A 34 -7.54 3.29 14.94
C LEU A 34 -8.61 3.72 15.94
N ARG A 35 -9.25 4.88 15.74
CA ARG A 35 -10.41 5.29 16.55
C ARG A 35 -11.60 4.37 16.26
N LEU A 36 -11.89 4.10 14.99
CA LEU A 36 -12.94 3.17 14.56
C LEU A 36 -12.71 1.75 15.12
N LEU A 37 -11.46 1.28 15.15
CA LEU A 37 -11.11 -0.02 15.74
C LEU A 37 -11.58 -0.15 17.21
N ARG A 38 -11.50 0.92 18.00
CA ARG A 38 -11.99 0.91 19.39
C ARG A 38 -13.51 0.86 19.48
N GLU A 39 -14.19 1.32 18.43
CA GLU A 39 -15.65 1.37 18.33
C GLU A 39 -16.27 0.11 17.70
N GLU A 40 -15.48 -0.78 17.10
CA GLU A 40 -15.98 -2.02 16.46
C GLU A 40 -16.84 -2.89 17.38
N ARG A 41 -16.58 -2.89 18.70
CA ARG A 41 -17.41 -3.64 19.67
C ARG A 41 -18.74 -2.97 20.00
N ARG A 42 -18.90 -1.69 19.68
CA ARG A 42 -20.06 -0.86 20.03
C ARG A 42 -20.93 -0.55 18.82
N ALA A 43 -20.34 -0.44 17.64
CA ALA A 43 -21.00 -0.04 16.42
C ALA A 43 -20.60 -0.93 15.25
N TRP A 44 -21.57 -1.63 14.67
CA TRP A 44 -21.36 -2.51 13.51
C TRP A 44 -20.80 -1.75 12.29
N TRP A 45 -21.11 -0.46 12.17
CA TRP A 45 -20.65 0.36 11.04
C TRP A 45 -19.16 0.72 11.12
N ALA A 46 -18.53 0.64 12.30
CA ALA A 46 -17.14 1.03 12.49
C ALA A 46 -16.18 0.12 11.69
N GLY A 47 -16.49 -1.18 11.60
CA GLY A 47 -15.77 -2.12 10.76
C GLY A 47 -15.85 -1.75 9.28
N SER A 48 -17.07 -1.54 8.76
CA SER A 48 -17.29 -1.10 7.37
C SER A 48 -16.64 0.25 7.08
N GLY A 49 -16.64 1.18 8.05
CA GLY A 49 -15.96 2.47 7.93
C GLY A 49 -14.47 2.31 7.70
N ARG A 50 -13.81 1.44 8.47
CA ARG A 50 -12.38 1.14 8.31
C ARG A 50 -12.08 0.51 6.95
N ASP A 51 -12.93 -0.39 6.48
CA ASP A 51 -12.77 -1.02 5.18
C ASP A 51 -12.91 -0.01 4.04
N LEU A 52 -13.83 0.95 4.15
CA LEU A 52 -13.95 2.06 3.20
C LEU A 52 -12.71 2.97 3.20
N LEU A 53 -12.12 3.24 4.37
CA LEU A 53 -10.86 4.01 4.45
C LEU A 53 -9.70 3.25 3.79
N ASN A 54 -9.60 1.94 4.01
CA ASN A 54 -8.59 1.10 3.38
C ASN A 54 -8.80 1.01 1.86
N LEU A 55 -10.05 0.89 1.40
CA LEU A 55 -10.38 0.90 -0.03
C LEU A 55 -10.03 2.24 -0.69
N ALA A 56 -10.35 3.36 -0.04
CA ALA A 56 -9.97 4.68 -0.52
C ALA A 56 -8.45 4.84 -0.60
N GLY A 57 -7.72 4.38 0.43
CA GLY A 57 -6.27 4.34 0.45
C GLY A 57 -5.68 3.49 -0.68
N LEU A 58 -6.25 2.30 -0.92
CA LEU A 58 -5.88 1.44 -2.04
C LEU A 58 -6.05 2.15 -3.38
N VAL A 59 -7.23 2.75 -3.62
CA VAL A 59 -7.51 3.47 -4.87
C VAL A 59 -6.52 4.62 -5.07
N ALA A 60 -6.25 5.40 -4.02
CA ALA A 60 -5.29 6.51 -4.08
C ALA A 60 -3.86 6.03 -4.38
N ILE A 61 -3.37 5.03 -3.65
CA ILE A 61 -2.02 4.48 -3.81
C ILE A 61 -1.87 3.81 -5.18
N ALA A 62 -2.79 2.92 -5.56
CA ALA A 62 -2.76 2.27 -6.88
C ALA A 62 -2.86 3.29 -8.01
N GLY A 63 -3.70 4.32 -7.88
CA GLY A 63 -3.79 5.43 -8.82
C GLY A 63 -2.46 6.18 -8.96
N ALA A 64 -1.79 6.50 -7.84
CA ALA A 64 -0.48 7.13 -7.89
C ALA A 64 0.60 6.22 -8.51
N LEU A 65 0.53 4.91 -8.28
CA LEU A 65 1.42 3.94 -8.94
C LEU A 65 1.20 3.87 -10.45
N ARG A 66 -0.05 4.02 -10.92
CA ARG A 66 -0.34 4.16 -12.36
C ARG A 66 0.35 5.39 -12.95
N LEU A 67 0.34 6.51 -12.22
CA LEU A 67 1.04 7.74 -12.64
C LEU A 67 2.57 7.54 -12.64
N LEU A 68 3.11 6.74 -11.71
CA LEU A 68 4.52 6.35 -11.69
C LEU A 68 4.91 5.35 -12.79
N GLY A 69 3.95 4.88 -13.59
CA GLY A 69 4.22 4.06 -14.75
C GLY A 69 3.99 2.56 -14.55
N PHE A 70 3.57 2.12 -13.37
CA PHE A 70 3.22 0.71 -13.14
C PHE A 70 2.04 0.31 -14.02
N SER A 71 2.08 -0.88 -14.61
CA SER A 71 0.92 -1.46 -15.30
C SER A 71 -0.30 -1.59 -14.37
N GLY A 72 -1.50 -1.71 -14.93
CA GLY A 72 -2.74 -1.89 -14.15
C GLY A 72 -2.62 -3.00 -13.07
N PRO A 73 -2.32 -4.25 -13.46
CA PRO A 73 -2.18 -5.33 -12.51
C PRO A 73 -1.06 -5.11 -11.47
N ALA A 74 0.08 -4.56 -11.89
CA ALA A 74 1.19 -4.27 -10.97
C ALA A 74 0.81 -3.18 -9.96
N SER A 75 0.13 -2.11 -10.40
CA SER A 75 -0.35 -1.04 -9.51
C SER A 75 -1.35 -1.52 -8.47
N LEU A 76 -2.23 -2.45 -8.84
CA LEU A 76 -3.21 -3.01 -7.93
C LEU A 76 -2.57 -3.94 -6.92
N LEU A 77 -1.67 -4.83 -7.36
CA LEU A 77 -1.02 -5.77 -6.46
C LEU A 77 -0.05 -5.06 -5.51
N VAL A 78 0.87 -4.25 -6.05
CA VAL A 78 1.83 -3.48 -5.23
C VAL A 78 1.10 -2.48 -4.35
N GLY A 79 0.11 -1.76 -4.89
CA GLY A 79 -0.71 -0.83 -4.13
C GLY A 79 -1.46 -1.51 -2.99
N GLY A 80 -2.12 -2.64 -3.28
CA GLY A 80 -2.82 -3.46 -2.28
C GLY A 80 -1.89 -3.95 -1.17
N THR A 81 -0.73 -4.49 -1.53
CA THR A 81 0.25 -4.93 -0.54
C THR A 81 0.76 -3.77 0.29
N LEU A 82 1.06 -2.62 -0.31
CA LEU A 82 1.43 -1.41 0.45
C LEU A 82 0.32 -0.97 1.40
N THR A 83 -0.94 -0.87 0.93
CA THR A 83 -2.08 -0.50 1.77
C THR A 83 -2.19 -1.43 2.99
N LEU A 84 -2.07 -2.74 2.79
CA LEU A 84 -2.11 -3.72 3.87
C LEU A 84 -0.92 -3.60 4.82
N LEU A 85 0.29 -3.38 4.30
CA LEU A 85 1.50 -3.19 5.11
C LEU A 85 1.43 -1.92 5.95
N LEU A 86 0.99 -0.80 5.37
CA LEU A 86 0.84 0.48 6.07
C LEU A 86 -0.25 0.41 7.14
N PHE A 87 -1.39 -0.22 6.82
CA PHE A 87 -2.45 -0.48 7.79
C PHE A 87 -1.95 -1.39 8.92
N GLY A 88 -1.32 -2.51 8.56
CA GLY A 88 -0.78 -3.49 9.51
C GLY A 88 0.28 -2.88 10.42
N ALA A 89 1.20 -2.07 9.89
CA ALA A 89 2.19 -1.35 10.68
C ALA A 89 1.52 -0.39 11.67
N SER A 90 0.48 0.33 11.23
CA SER A 90 -0.28 1.24 12.11
C SER A 90 -0.95 0.51 13.27
N VAL A 91 -1.60 -0.62 12.98
CA VAL A 91 -2.24 -1.47 14.00
C VAL A 91 -1.20 -2.12 14.92
N PHE A 92 -0.10 -2.63 14.36
CA PHE A 92 0.98 -3.27 15.12
C PHE A 92 1.60 -2.28 16.10
N MET A 93 2.01 -1.10 15.64
CA MET A 93 2.59 -0.07 16.52
C MET A 93 1.58 0.35 17.61
N ALA A 94 0.30 0.49 17.26
CA ALA A 94 -0.72 0.94 18.21
C ALA A 94 -1.16 -0.11 19.24
N THR A 95 -0.96 -1.41 18.98
CA THR A 95 -1.53 -2.48 19.82
C THR A 95 -0.52 -3.48 20.38
N GLN A 96 0.64 -3.63 19.74
CA GLN A 96 1.64 -4.66 20.08
C GLN A 96 2.97 -4.06 20.55
N THR A 97 3.13 -2.74 20.57
CA THR A 97 4.38 -2.08 20.99
C THR A 97 4.14 -1.10 22.11
N ASP A 98 5.10 -1.03 23.05
CA ASP A 98 5.09 -0.08 24.17
C ASP A 98 5.92 1.17 23.83
N THR A 99 5.62 1.78 22.68
CA THR A 99 6.33 2.99 22.23
C THR A 99 5.59 4.25 22.66
N ALA A 100 6.32 5.29 23.06
CA ALA A 100 5.71 6.56 23.49
C ALA A 100 4.92 7.28 22.37
N HIS A 101 5.27 7.05 21.11
CA HIS A 101 4.66 7.69 19.94
C HIS A 101 4.33 6.66 18.84
N PRO A 102 3.30 5.81 19.05
CA PRO A 102 3.00 4.72 18.13
C PRO A 102 2.63 5.23 16.73
N LEU A 103 1.96 6.39 16.63
CA LEU A 103 1.62 7.01 15.34
C LEU A 103 2.87 7.48 14.58
N ALA A 104 3.82 8.14 15.26
CA ALA A 104 5.04 8.61 14.63
C ALA A 104 5.86 7.42 14.10
N TRP A 105 5.94 6.34 14.87
CA TRP A 105 6.61 5.12 14.42
C TRP A 105 5.87 4.43 13.28
N ALA A 106 4.53 4.38 13.30
CA ALA A 106 3.75 3.86 12.18
C ALA A 106 4.03 4.64 10.89
N VAL A 107 4.16 5.97 10.99
CA VAL A 107 4.55 6.82 9.85
C VAL A 107 5.98 6.52 9.38
N VAL A 108 6.94 6.40 10.29
CA VAL A 108 8.34 6.10 9.95
C VAL A 108 8.47 4.73 9.30
N VAL A 109 7.90 3.69 9.91
CA VAL A 109 7.90 2.32 9.37
C VAL A 109 7.15 2.29 8.04
N GLY A 110 6.00 2.95 7.96
CA GLY A 110 5.21 3.00 6.74
C GLY A 110 5.96 3.70 5.59
N ALA A 111 6.60 4.84 5.87
CA ALA A 111 7.44 5.52 4.91
C ALA A 111 8.62 4.65 4.46
N ALA A 112 9.28 3.94 5.39
CA ALA A 112 10.35 3.01 5.07
C ALA A 112 9.87 1.86 4.16
N LEU A 113 8.65 1.35 4.35
CA LEU A 113 8.05 0.31 3.50
C LEU A 113 7.63 0.83 2.13
N ALA A 114 7.22 2.10 2.03
CA ALA A 114 6.83 2.75 0.78
C ALA A 114 8.03 3.20 -0.07
N LEU A 115 9.14 3.54 0.57
CA LEU A 115 10.32 4.12 -0.07
C LEU A 115 10.90 3.26 -1.23
N PRO A 116 11.01 1.92 -1.12
CA PRO A 116 11.50 1.09 -2.22
C PRO A 116 10.69 1.24 -3.51
N VAL A 117 9.39 1.51 -3.42
CA VAL A 117 8.53 1.68 -4.60
C VAL A 117 8.84 2.98 -5.33
N LEU A 118 9.26 4.01 -4.61
CA LEU A 118 9.69 5.28 -5.18
C LEU A 118 11.11 5.19 -5.78
N LEU A 119 12.03 4.54 -5.07
CA LEU A 119 13.45 4.50 -5.43
C LEU A 119 13.78 3.42 -6.47
N PHE A 120 13.07 2.29 -6.42
CA PHE A 120 13.37 1.07 -7.18
C PHE A 120 12.10 0.46 -7.81
N PRO A 121 11.29 1.25 -8.56
CA PRO A 121 9.97 0.82 -9.01
C PRO A 121 10.02 -0.44 -9.89
N ALA A 122 11.00 -0.52 -10.80
CA ALA A 122 11.19 -1.67 -11.68
C ALA A 122 11.55 -2.94 -10.90
N GLN A 123 12.42 -2.84 -9.88
CA GLN A 123 12.81 -3.98 -9.05
C GLN A 123 11.64 -4.48 -8.23
N VAL A 124 10.84 -3.56 -7.67
CA VAL A 124 9.60 -3.91 -6.95
C VAL A 124 8.64 -4.63 -7.87
N ALA A 125 8.33 -4.08 -9.05
CA ALA A 125 7.43 -4.72 -10.01
C ALA A 125 7.93 -6.11 -10.43
N GLY A 126 9.24 -6.27 -10.65
CA GLY A 126 9.87 -7.55 -10.97
C GLY A 126 9.77 -8.58 -9.85
N ALA A 127 10.01 -8.17 -8.60
CA ALA A 127 9.90 -9.05 -7.43
C ALA A 127 8.47 -9.56 -7.22
N PHE A 128 7.48 -8.67 -7.34
CA PHE A 128 6.07 -9.04 -7.28
C PHE A 128 5.66 -9.95 -8.46
N GLY A 129 6.19 -9.69 -9.65
CA GLY A 129 5.99 -10.55 -10.81
C GLY A 129 6.53 -11.96 -10.59
N ALA A 130 7.77 -12.07 -10.13
CA ALA A 130 8.38 -13.37 -9.82
C ALA A 130 7.62 -14.13 -8.72
N ALA A 131 7.15 -13.43 -7.69
CA ALA A 131 6.34 -14.04 -6.64
C ALA A 131 4.98 -14.53 -7.16
N ALA A 132 4.30 -13.73 -7.99
CA ALA A 132 3.05 -14.14 -8.60
C ALA A 132 3.23 -15.35 -9.53
N ASP A 133 4.28 -15.33 -10.36
CA ASP A 133 4.59 -16.43 -11.25
C ASP A 133 4.92 -17.71 -10.46
N ALA A 134 5.62 -17.62 -9.33
CA ALA A 134 5.90 -18.76 -8.46
C ALA A 134 4.64 -19.32 -7.77
N LEU A 135 3.73 -18.44 -7.32
CA LEU A 135 2.49 -18.83 -6.63
C LEU A 135 1.46 -19.46 -7.58
N PHE A 136 1.41 -18.99 -8.83
CA PHE A 136 0.42 -19.41 -9.83
C PHE A 136 1.01 -20.27 -10.94
N ALA A 137 2.28 -20.69 -10.84
CA ALA A 137 2.84 -21.71 -11.70
C ALA A 137 2.02 -22.99 -11.53
N LEU A 138 1.24 -23.34 -12.55
CA LEU A 138 0.57 -24.63 -12.62
C LEU A 138 1.65 -25.74 -12.58
N PRO A 139 1.48 -26.81 -11.79
CA PRO A 139 2.39 -27.94 -11.86
C PRO A 139 2.41 -28.49 -13.30
N PRO A 140 3.58 -28.93 -13.80
CA PRO A 140 3.67 -29.53 -15.13
C PRO A 140 2.78 -30.78 -15.16
N GLY A 141 1.60 -30.65 -15.78
CA GLY A 141 0.61 -31.73 -15.88
C GLY A 141 -0.87 -31.32 -15.76
N ALA A 142 -1.18 -30.07 -15.41
CA ALA A 142 -2.56 -29.59 -15.24
C ALA A 142 -3.27 -29.12 -16.53
N ALA A 143 -2.75 -29.48 -17.71
CA ALA A 143 -3.48 -29.38 -18.96
C ALA A 143 -3.98 -30.78 -19.35
N ARG A 144 -5.28 -31.03 -19.13
CA ARG A 144 -6.04 -32.08 -19.82
C ARG A 144 -7.14 -31.41 -20.63
#